data_AF-A0AAW4BFX1-F1
#
_entry.id   AF-A0AAW4BFX1-F1
#
_cell.length_a   1.000
_cell.length_b   1.000
_cell.length_c   1.000
_cell.angle_alpha   90.00
_cell.angle_beta   90.00
_cell.angle_gamma   90.00
#
_symmetry.space_group_name_H-M   'P 1'
#
loop_
_entity.id
_entity.type
_entity.pdbx_description
1 polymer ?
#
loop_
_entity_poly.entity_id
_entity_poly.type
_entity_poly.pdbx_seq_one_letter_code
_entity_poly.pdbx_strand_id
1 'polypeptide(L)'
;MAYVIADTGFANQKLYAFYPVQDEEQINWNLVSIVSTNYDHDGSILLTAETLRELQEKNVAIFESKKSAKAVYHKLGIPNCRYVRLILSITHEFKTRNGSYCSSWTDLNSKV
;
A
#
# COMPACT_ATOMS: atom_id res chain seq x y z
N MET A 1 -0.88 -7.23 7.72
CA MET A 1 -0.87 -6.69 6.34
C MET A 1 -1.71 -5.42 6.36
N ALA A 2 -1.39 -4.40 5.58
CA ALA A 2 -2.14 -3.15 5.60
C ALA A 2 -2.58 -2.74 4.18
N TYR A 3 -3.62 -1.94 4.08
CA TYR A 3 -4.24 -1.52 2.83
C TYR A 3 -4.57 -0.04 2.84
N VAL A 4 -4.51 0.60 1.68
CA VAL A 4 -4.99 1.95 1.43
C VAL A 4 -5.97 1.94 0.27
N ILE A 5 -6.81 2.97 0.21
CA ILE A 5 -7.72 3.18 -0.90
C ILE A 5 -7.02 4.13 -1.88
N ALA A 6 -6.98 3.76 -3.15
CA ALA A 6 -6.35 4.53 -4.22
C ALA A 6 -7.29 4.70 -5.41
N ASP A 7 -7.00 5.69 -6.27
CA ASP A 7 -7.72 5.89 -7.53
C ASP A 7 -7.46 4.75 -8.53
N THR A 8 -6.21 4.30 -8.59
CA THR A 8 -5.67 3.30 -9.50
C THR A 8 -4.87 2.26 -8.71
N GLY A 9 -4.49 1.16 -9.35
CA GLY A 9 -3.74 0.07 -8.72
C GLY A 9 -2.33 -0.07 -9.30
N PHE A 10 -1.79 1.00 -9.89
CA PHE A 10 -0.53 1.01 -10.62
C PHE A 10 0.37 2.13 -10.10
N ALA A 11 1.59 2.25 -10.64
CA ALA A 11 2.52 3.31 -10.26
C ALA A 11 1.89 4.71 -10.40
N ASN A 12 2.30 5.64 -9.53
CA ASN A 12 1.81 7.02 -9.42
C ASN A 12 0.32 7.16 -9.01
N GLN A 13 -0.25 6.12 -8.41
CA GLN A 13 -1.60 6.17 -7.86
C GLN A 13 -1.75 7.26 -6.78
N LYS A 14 -2.91 7.90 -6.78
CA LYS A 14 -3.32 8.86 -5.75
C LYS A 14 -4.11 8.13 -4.68
N LEU A 15 -3.87 8.48 -3.43
CA LEU A 15 -4.49 7.87 -2.27
C LEU A 15 -5.62 8.75 -1.74
N TYR A 16 -6.65 8.13 -1.18
CA TYR A 16 -7.72 8.88 -0.51
C TYR A 16 -7.27 9.29 0.89
N ALA A 17 -7.17 10.61 1.09
CA ALA A 17 -6.99 11.26 2.37
C ALA A 17 -8.34 11.67 2.95
N PHE A 18 -8.51 11.51 4.26
CA PHE A 18 -9.76 11.79 4.95
C PHE A 18 -9.57 12.90 5.96
N TYR A 19 -10.46 13.89 5.93
CA TYR A 19 -10.42 15.03 6.83
C TYR A 19 -11.73 15.10 7.62
N PRO A 20 -11.67 15.12 8.96
CA PRO A 20 -12.85 15.40 9.76
C PRO A 20 -13.27 16.84 9.51
N VAL A 21 -14.51 17.06 9.08
CA VAL A 21 -15.11 18.39 9.08
C VAL A 21 -15.56 18.67 10.50
N GLN A 22 -15.30 19.89 11.00
CA GLN A 22 -15.51 20.24 12.41
C GLN A 22 -16.97 20.15 12.88
N ASP A 23 -17.96 19.99 11.99
CA ASP A 23 -19.35 20.28 12.36
C ASP A 23 -20.46 19.43 11.71
N GLU A 24 -20.21 18.24 11.13
CA GLU A 24 -21.31 17.31 10.80
C GLU A 24 -20.79 15.92 10.39
N GLU A 25 -21.66 14.90 10.41
CA GLU A 25 -21.44 13.47 10.11
C GLU A 25 -20.84 13.16 8.70
N GLN A 26 -20.40 14.18 7.96
CA GLN A 26 -19.78 14.07 6.65
C GLN A 26 -18.25 14.00 6.74
N ILE A 27 -17.70 12.89 6.24
CA ILE A 27 -16.27 12.72 6.04
C ILE A 27 -15.92 13.27 4.65
N ASN A 28 -15.17 14.38 4.62
CA ASN A 28 -14.60 14.88 3.38
C ASN A 28 -13.35 14.08 3.00
N TRP A 29 -13.21 13.78 1.71
CA TRP A 29 -12.07 13.06 1.17
C TRP A 29 -11.45 13.77 -0.01
N ASN A 30 -10.13 13.70 -0.11
CA ASN A 30 -9.34 14.26 -1.20
C ASN A 30 -8.35 13.23 -1.73
N LEU A 31 -8.09 13.27 -3.04
CA LEU A 31 -7.03 12.46 -3.64
C LEU A 31 -5.68 13.15 -3.47
N VAL A 32 -4.75 12.50 -2.79
CA VAL A 32 -3.40 12.98 -2.53
C VAL A 32 -2.37 12.10 -3.22
N SER A 33 -1.35 12.72 -3.81
CA SER A 33 -0.17 12.00 -4.31
C SER A 33 0.88 11.94 -3.21
N ILE A 34 1.51 10.78 -3.04
CA ILE A 34 2.65 10.55 -2.15
C ILE A 34 3.90 10.61 -3.02
N VAL A 35 4.90 11.39 -2.62
CA VAL A 35 6.10 11.63 -3.43
C VAL A 35 7.10 10.51 -3.22
N SER A 36 7.27 10.09 -1.96
CA SER A 36 8.29 9.09 -1.57
C SER A 36 7.82 7.64 -1.75
N THR A 37 6.97 7.34 -2.74
CA THR A 37 6.45 5.98 -2.98
C THR A 37 7.35 5.15 -3.88
N ASN A 38 7.74 3.98 -3.38
CA ASN A 38 8.25 2.88 -4.19
C ASN A 38 7.17 1.82 -4.36
N TYR A 39 7.17 1.16 -5.52
CA TYR A 39 6.18 0.14 -5.86
C TYR A 39 6.84 -1.23 -6.05
N ASP A 40 6.15 -2.27 -5.61
CA ASP A 40 6.45 -3.65 -5.97
C ASP A 40 5.96 -3.95 -7.40
N HIS A 41 6.39 -5.06 -8.00
CA HIS A 41 5.97 -5.51 -9.33
C HIS A 41 4.44 -5.67 -9.46
N ASP A 42 3.76 -5.96 -8.34
CA ASP A 42 2.30 -6.08 -8.25
C ASP A 42 1.57 -4.74 -8.02
N GLY A 43 2.27 -3.59 -8.06
CA GLY A 43 1.70 -2.26 -7.79
C GLY A 43 1.43 -1.98 -6.30
N SER A 44 1.90 -2.86 -5.40
CA SER A 44 1.85 -2.64 -3.96
C SER A 44 2.81 -1.53 -3.55
N ILE A 45 2.44 -0.72 -2.56
CA ILE A 45 3.33 0.33 -2.03
C ILE A 45 4.30 -0.30 -1.04
N LEU A 46 5.59 -0.09 -1.29
CA LEU A 46 6.65 -0.41 -0.35
C LEU A 46 6.71 0.68 0.71
N LEU A 47 6.43 0.28 1.95
CA LEU A 47 6.39 1.15 3.11
C LEU A 47 7.81 1.33 3.65
N THR A 48 8.32 2.56 3.55
CA THR A 48 9.51 3.05 4.26
C THR A 48 9.06 3.99 5.39
N ALA A 49 9.99 4.39 6.26
CA ALA A 49 9.70 5.36 7.32
C ALA A 49 9.22 6.71 6.74
N GLU A 50 9.78 7.13 5.59
CA GLU A 50 9.40 8.35 4.89
C GLU A 50 7.98 8.27 4.32
N THR A 51 7.63 7.15 3.65
CA THR A 51 6.27 6.95 3.14
C THR A 51 5.25 6.91 4.26
N LEU A 52 5.57 6.24 5.38
CA LEU A 52 4.69 6.19 6.54
C LEU A 52 4.42 7.59 7.10
N ARG A 53 5.46 8.42 7.20
CA ARG A 53 5.35 9.80 7.65
C ARG A 53 4.49 10.64 6.69
N GLU A 54 4.72 10.56 5.37
CA GLU A 54 3.90 11.27 4.39
C GLU A 54 2.42 10.86 4.43
N LEU A 55 2.14 9.55 4.61
CA LEU A 55 0.77 9.05 4.75
C LEU A 55 0.07 9.66 5.97
N GLN A 56 0.79 9.75 7.09
CA GLN A 56 0.28 10.36 8.32
C GLN A 56 0.06 11.86 8.15
N GLU A 57 1.04 12.60 7.60
CA GLU A 57 0.94 14.05 7.38
C GLU A 57 -0.22 14.41 6.44
N LYS A 58 -0.50 13.57 5.44
CA LYS A 58 -1.58 13.77 4.48
C LYS A 58 -2.92 13.15 4.92
N ASN A 59 -3.02 12.61 6.14
CA ASN A 59 -4.22 11.96 6.67
C ASN A 59 -4.79 10.85 5.77
N VAL A 60 -3.91 10.00 5.21
CA VAL A 60 -4.34 8.83 4.44
C VAL A 60 -4.75 7.71 5.40
N ALA A 61 -5.97 7.19 5.23
CA ALA A 61 -6.43 6.09 6.07
C ALA A 61 -5.74 4.77 5.70
N ILE A 62 -5.21 4.11 6.73
CA ILE A 62 -4.61 2.78 6.63
C ILE A 62 -5.55 1.77 7.26
N PHE A 63 -5.84 0.71 6.54
CA PHE A 63 -6.75 -0.34 6.94
C PHE A 63 -5.99 -1.64 7.20
N GLU A 64 -6.32 -2.34 8.28
CA GLU A 64 -5.71 -3.63 8.61
C GLU A 64 -6.11 -4.76 7.65
N SER A 65 -7.22 -4.58 6.92
CA SER A 65 -7.71 -5.56 5.96
C SER A 65 -8.40 -4.91 4.75
N LYS A 66 -8.45 -5.65 3.64
CA LYS A 66 -9.25 -5.25 2.47
C LYS A 66 -10.75 -5.16 2.81
N LYS A 67 -11.24 -6.00 3.72
CA LYS A 67 -12.65 -6.01 4.15
C LYS A 67 -13.02 -4.73 4.89
N SER A 68 -12.17 -4.25 5.81
CA SER A 68 -12.37 -2.98 6.52
C SER A 68 -12.31 -1.79 5.57
N ALA A 69 -11.37 -1.80 4.61
CA ALA A 69 -11.31 -0.75 3.57
C ALA A 69 -12.60 -0.69 2.74
N LYS A 70 -13.12 -1.86 2.34
CA LYS A 70 -14.37 -1.96 1.57
C LYS A 70 -15.59 -1.46 2.35
N ALA A 71 -15.66 -1.76 3.65
CA ALA A 71 -16.75 -1.30 4.51
C ALA A 71 -16.80 0.23 4.64
N VAL A 72 -15.63 0.88 4.75
CA VAL A 72 -15.53 2.35 4.79
C VAL A 72 -15.84 2.95 3.43
N TYR A 73 -15.30 2.38 2.34
CA TYR A 73 -15.62 2.79 0.97
C TYR A 73 -17.13 2.81 0.68
N HIS A 74 -17.88 1.77 1.07
CA HIS A 74 -19.33 1.72 0.84
C HIS A 74 -20.09 2.87 1.49
N LYS A 75 -19.57 3.41 2.60
CA LYS A 75 -20.17 4.55 3.29
C LYS A 75 -19.85 5.90 2.62
N LEU A 76 -18.77 5.96 1.84
CA LEU A 76 -18.24 7.18 1.23
C LEU A 76 -18.81 7.47 -0.17
N GLY A 77 -19.45 6.49 -0.82
CA GLY A 77 -20.09 6.67 -2.13
C GLY A 77 -19.13 6.94 -3.30
N ILE A 78 -17.84 6.62 -3.17
CA ILE A 78 -16.84 6.84 -4.22
C ILE A 78 -17.13 5.89 -5.41
N PRO A 79 -17.16 6.35 -6.67
CA PRO A 79 -17.62 5.52 -7.80
C PRO A 79 -16.62 4.45 -8.24
N ASN A 80 -15.30 4.72 -8.20
CA ASN A 80 -14.25 3.78 -8.58
C ASN A 80 -13.05 3.93 -7.64
N CYS A 81 -12.62 2.82 -7.04
CA CYS A 81 -11.40 2.77 -6.25
C CYS A 81 -10.68 1.43 -6.39
N ARG A 82 -9.40 1.44 -6.03
CA ARG A 82 -8.55 0.26 -5.89
C ARG A 82 -8.06 0.13 -4.46
N TYR A 83 -7.87 -1.12 -4.03
CA TYR A 83 -7.37 -1.45 -2.72
C TYR A 83 -5.93 -1.88 -2.87
N VAL A 84 -5.02 -0.98 -2.51
CA VAL A 84 -3.60 -1.18 -2.67
C VAL A 84 -3.05 -1.71 -1.37
N ARG A 85 -2.21 -2.74 -1.47
CA ARG A 85 -1.53 -3.31 -0.31
C ARG A 85 -0.29 -2.48 0.05
N LEU A 86 -0.11 -2.25 1.34
CA LEU A 86 1.12 -1.74 1.92
C LEU A 86 2.01 -2.91 2.38
N ILE A 87 3.27 -2.91 1.97
CA ILE A 87 4.25 -3.94 2.31
C ILE A 87 5.46 -3.26 2.95
N LEU A 88 5.83 -3.64 4.17
CA LEU A 88 7.07 -3.12 4.79
C LEU A 88 8.27 -3.49 3.93
N SER A 89 9.11 -2.52 3.59
CA SER A 89 10.30 -2.73 2.74
C SER A 89 11.19 -3.86 3.26
N ILE A 90 11.39 -3.94 4.58
CA ILE A 90 12.18 -5.00 5.23
C ILE A 90 11.58 -6.40 4.97
N THR A 91 10.24 -6.54 4.99
CA THR A 91 9.60 -7.82 4.64
C THR A 91 9.64 -8.12 3.14
N HIS A 92 9.71 -7.10 2.28
CA HIS A 92 9.88 -7.28 0.84
C HIS A 92 11.29 -7.76 0.50
N GLU A 93 12.32 -7.14 1.10
CA GLU A 93 13.72 -7.59 0.97
C GLU A 93 13.93 -9.00 1.50
N PHE A 94 13.29 -9.36 2.62
CA PHE A 94 13.36 -10.72 3.17
C PHE A 94 12.68 -11.75 2.26
N LYS A 95 11.55 -11.41 1.64
CA LYS A 95 10.84 -12.30 0.70
C LYS A 95 11.54 -12.42 -0.64
N THR A 96 12.08 -11.33 -1.17
CA THR A 96 12.85 -11.35 -2.43
C THR A 96 14.15 -12.12 -2.26
N ARG A 97 14.83 -11.98 -1.10
CA ARG A 97 15.96 -12.83 -0.74
C ARG A 97 15.56 -14.30 -0.60
N ASN A 98 14.52 -14.63 0.16
CA ASN A 98 14.11 -16.03 0.32
C ASN A 98 13.47 -16.65 -0.94
N GLY A 99 12.96 -15.84 -1.86
CA GLY A 99 12.46 -16.28 -3.16
C GLY A 99 13.54 -16.43 -4.24
N SER A 100 14.77 -15.97 -3.98
CA SER A 100 15.88 -15.97 -4.95
C SER A 100 17.08 -16.82 -4.52
N TYR A 101 16.87 -17.91 -3.78
CA TYR A 101 17.92 -18.90 -3.53
C TYR A 101 17.43 -20.33 -3.77
N CYS A 102 16.97 -20.60 -4.98
CA CYS A 102 17.42 -21.81 -5.70
C CYS A 102 18.41 -21.36 -6.79
N SER A 103 19.40 -20.54 -6.42
CA SER A 103 20.56 -20.33 -7.29
C SER A 103 21.39 -21.61 -7.24
N SER A 104 21.61 -22.20 -8.41
CA SER A 104 22.20 -23.50 -8.73
C SER A 104 23.65 -23.75 -8.26
N TRP A 105 24.05 -23.25 -7.09
CA TRP A 105 25.34 -23.59 -6.50
C TRP A 105 25.35 -25.00 -5.90
N THR A 106 24.19 -25.54 -5.49
CA THR A 106 24.05 -26.93 -5.04
C THR A 106 24.00 -27.95 -6.19
N ASP A 107 23.68 -27.53 -7.42
CA ASP A 107 23.68 -28.43 -8.59
C ASP A 107 25.06 -28.68 -9.18
N LEU A 108 26.08 -27.88 -8.81
CA LEU A 108 27.45 -28.12 -9.27
C LEU A 108 28.19 -29.18 -8.42
N ASN A 109 27.73 -29.46 -7.20
CA ASN A 109 28.38 -30.39 -6.28
C ASN A 109 27.77 -31.81 -6.28
N SER A 110 26.72 -32.05 -7.07
CA SER A 110 26.10 -33.38 -7.21
C SER A 110 26.69 -34.25 -8.32
N LYS A 111 27.78 -33.80 -8.96
CA LYS A 111 28.54 -34.54 -9.99
C LYS A 111 30.05 -34.63 -9.70
N VAL A 112 30.41 -34.93 -8.45
CA VAL A 112 31.75 -35.45 -8.11
C VAL A 112 31.60 -36.83 -7.51
#